data_AF-A0A0A7RZP1-F1
#
_entry.id   AF-A0A0A7RZP1-F1
#
_cell.length_a   1.000
_cell.length_b   1.000
_cell.length_c   1.000
_cell.angle_alpha   90.00
_cell.angle_beta   90.00
_cell.angle_gamma   90.00
#
_symmetry.space_group_name_H-M   'P 1'
#
loop_
_entity.id
_entity.type
_entity.pdbx_description
1 polymer ?
#
loop_
_entity_poly.entity_id
_entity_poly.type
_entity_poly.pdbx_seq_one_letter_code
_entity_poly.pdbx_strand_id
1 'polypeptide(L)' 'MEKLENGWVKSLKEGKTVEVKIEPIYKDTDLRPNRFRVSYYVDNKDFSYIEFYNKASK' A
#
# COMPACT_ATOMS: atom_id res chain seq x y z
N MET A 1 7.92 -2.29 -1.96
CA MET A 1 6.62 -2.69 -2.54
C MET A 1 6.59 -4.19 -2.75
N GLU A 2 7.53 -4.75 -3.51
CA GLU A 2 7.57 -6.15 -3.94
C GLU A 2 7.22 -7.22 -2.88
N LYS A 3 7.78 -7.15 -1.66
CA LYS A 3 7.46 -8.12 -0.60
C LYS A 3 5.98 -8.14 -0.19
N LEU A 4 5.34 -6.97 -0.21
CA LEU A 4 3.92 -6.82 0.14
C LEU A 4 3.05 -7.41 -0.98
N GLU A 5 3.35 -7.05 -2.23
CA GLU A 5 2.64 -7.55 -3.41
C GLU A 5 2.76 -9.07 -3.54
N ASN A 6 3.94 -9.63 -3.26
CA ASN A 6 4.14 -11.09 -3.22
C ASN A 6 3.27 -11.77 -2.14
N GLY A 7 3.09 -11.12 -0.99
CA GLY A 7 2.18 -11.56 0.05
C GLY A 7 0.73 -11.63 -0.44
N TRP A 8 0.27 -10.56 -1.10
CA TRP A 8 -1.07 -10.50 -1.69
C TRP A 8 -1.28 -11.56 -2.77
N VAL A 9 -0.29 -11.78 -3.65
CA VAL A 9 -0.34 -12.85 -4.68
C VAL A 9 -0.53 -14.22 -4.03
N LYS A 10 0.16 -14.49 -2.92
CA LYS A 10 -0.02 -15.75 -2.19
C LYS A 10 -1.43 -15.89 -1.62
N SER A 11 -1.95 -14.84 -0.97
CA SER A 11 -3.31 -14.84 -0.42
C SER A 11 -4.37 -15.08 -1.50
N LEU A 12 -4.25 -14.42 -2.65
CA LEU A 12 -5.16 -14.62 -3.80
C LEU A 12 -5.10 -16.06 -4.32
N LYS A 13 -3.90 -16.67 -4.40
CA LYS A 13 -3.74 -18.09 -4.78
C LYS A 13 -4.37 -19.06 -3.79
N GLU A 14 -4.46 -18.69 -2.52
CA GLU A 14 -5.14 -19.46 -1.47
C GLU A 14 -6.67 -19.29 -1.51
N GLY A 15 -7.23 -18.53 -2.46
CA GLY A 15 -8.66 -18.28 -2.60
C GLY A 15 -9.19 -17.16 -1.70
N LYS A 16 -8.28 -16.39 -1.09
CA LYS A 16 -8.62 -15.26 -0.21
C LYS A 16 -8.92 -14.01 -1.02
N THR A 17 -9.65 -13.07 -0.42
CA THR A 17 -9.86 -11.73 -0.98
C THR A 17 -8.81 -10.78 -0.45
N VAL A 18 -8.24 -9.94 -1.33
CA VAL A 18 -7.35 -8.84 -0.94
C VAL A 18 -7.96 -7.52 -1.40
N GLU A 19 -8.28 -6.65 -0.45
CA GLU A 19 -8.74 -5.28 -0.72
C GLU A 19 -7.60 -4.30 -0.45
N VAL A 20 -7.38 -3.35 -1.35
CA VAL A 20 -6.26 -2.41 -1.26
C VAL A 20 -6.76 -0.99 -1.49
N LYS A 21 -6.33 -0.06 -0.63
CA LYS A 21 -6.52 1.39 -0.77
C LYS A 21 -5.16 2.08 -0.81
N ILE A 22 -4.89 2.83 -1.87
CA ILE A 22 -3.64 3.56 -2.06
C ILE A 22 -3.95 5.06 -2.03
N GLU A 23 -3.30 5.78 -1.12
CA GLU A 23 -3.50 7.21 -0.91
C GLU A 23 -2.17 7.96 -1.10
N PRO A 24 -2.07 8.83 -2.12
CA PRO A 24 -0.91 9.71 -2.25
C PRO A 24 -0.98 10.81 -1.19
N ILE A 25 0.12 11.02 -0.46
CA ILE A 25 0.26 12.08 0.54
C ILE A 25 1.25 13.12 0.02
N TYR A 26 0.73 14.30 -0.27
CA TYR A 26 1.50 15.46 -0.72
C TYR A 26 1.99 16.26 0.49
N LYS A 27 3.11 16.95 0.31
CA LYS A 27 3.60 17.93 1.26
C LYS A 27 3.36 19.31 0.66
N ASP A 28 2.71 20.19 1.41
CA ASP A 28 2.39 21.56 0.99
C ASP A 28 1.72 21.60 -0.40
N THR A 29 2.28 22.37 -1.33
CA THR A 29 1.80 22.51 -2.72
C THR A 29 2.62 21.67 -3.71
N ASP A 30 3.34 20.65 -3.24
CA ASP A 30 4.18 19.82 -4.09
C ASP A 30 3.33 19.14 -5.18
N LEU A 31 3.81 19.20 -6.42
CA LEU A 31 3.20 18.49 -7.56
C LEU A 31 3.41 16.97 -7.49
N ARG A 32 4.34 16.51 -6.64
CA ARG A 32 4.66 15.09 -6.47
C ARG A 32 4.35 14.66 -5.03
N PRO A 33 3.74 13.48 -4.83
CA PRO A 33 3.51 12.99 -3.49
C PRO A 33 4.84 12.71 -2.79
N ASN A 34 4.90 13.11 -1.52
CA ASN A 34 6.02 12.83 -0.64
C ASN A 34 6.04 11.36 -0.22
N ARG A 35 4.86 10.75 -0.06
CA ARG A 35 4.73 9.31 0.25
C ARG A 35 3.39 8.76 -0.22
N PHE A 36 3.27 7.44 -0.22
CA PHE A 36 2.02 6.72 -0.43
C PHE A 36 1.66 5.96 0.83
N ARG A 37 0.44 6.14 1.33
CA ARG A 37 -0.14 5.28 2.35
C ARG A 37 -0.90 4.16 1.65
N VAL A 38 -0.52 2.92 1.93
CA VAL A 38 -1.16 1.73 1.36
C VAL A 38 -1.81 0.98 2.50
N SER A 39 -3.14 0.94 2.50
CA SER A 39 -3.94 0.16 3.44
C SER A 39 -4.48 -1.07 2.72
N TYR A 40 -4.48 -2.23 3.38
CA TYR A 40 -5.00 -3.46 2.79
C TYR A 40 -5.70 -4.34 3.82
N TYR A 41 -6.60 -5.18 3.32
CA TYR A 41 -7.35 -6.18 4.07
C TYR A 41 -7.25 -7.53 3.36
N VAL A 42 -7.05 -8.60 4.13
CA VAL A 42 -7.18 -9.97 3.63
C VAL A 42 -8.36 -10.64 4.33
N ASP A 43 -9.28 -11.23 3.56
CA ASP A 43 -10.49 -11.92 4.04
C ASP A 43 -11.29 -11.14 5.10
N ASN A 44 -11.39 -9.82 4.92
CA ASN A 44 -12.06 -8.91 5.86
C ASN A 44 -11.53 -8.96 7.31
N LYS A 45 -10.34 -9.52 7.56
CA LYS A 45 -9.87 -9.79 8.92
C LYS A 45 -8.55 -9.19 9.35
N ASP A 46 -7.75 -8.65 8.43
CA ASP A 46 -6.46 -8.08 8.81
C ASP A 46 -6.29 -6.69 8.20
N PHE A 47 -6.65 -5.64 8.95
CA PHE A 47 -6.28 -4.28 8.58
C PHE A 47 -4.79 -4.06 8.79
N SER A 48 -4.07 -3.77 7.73
CA SER A 48 -2.68 -3.37 7.80
C SER A 48 -2.44 -2.17 6.90
N TYR A 49 -1.57 -1.25 7.35
CA TYR A 49 -1.11 -0.17 6.50
C TYR A 49 0.42 -0.04 6.52
N ILE A 50 0.97 0.41 5.40
CA ILE A 50 2.39 0.71 5.24
C ILE A 50 2.54 2.02 4.47
N GLU A 51 3.60 2.77 4.78
CA GLU A 51 3.93 4.01 4.08
C GLU A 51 5.16 3.80 3.18
N PHE A 52 5.06 4.23 1.93
CA PHE A 52 6.17 4.25 0.98
C PHE A 52 6.59 5.68 0.69
N TYR A 53 7.74 6.09 1.21
CA TYR A 53 8.29 7.42 1.00
C TYR A 53 8.94 7.54 -0.38
N ASN A 54 8.65 8.64 -1.06
CA ASN A 54 9.26 8.97 -2.33
C ASN A 54 10.73 9.35 -2.09
N LYS A 55 11.65 8.59 -2.70
CA LYS A 55 13.10 8.80 -2.55
C LYS A 55 13.59 10.11 -3.18
N ALA A 56 12.80 10.74 -4.05
CA ALA A 56 13.14 12.00 -4.68
C ALA A 56 12.92 13.24 -3.78
N SER A 57 12.40 13.08 -2.56
CA SER A 57 12.19 14.16 -1.58
C SER A 57 13.34 14.31 -0.57
N LYS A 58 14.53 13.75 -0.85
CA LYS A 58 15.71 13.88 0.02
C LYS A 58 16.81 14.68 -0.64
#